data_AF-A0A3S4KA93-F1
#
_entry.id   AF-A0A3S4KA93-F1
#
_cell.length_a   1.000
_cell.length_b   1.000
_cell.length_c   1.000
_cell.angle_alpha   90.00
_cell.angle_beta   90.00
_cell.angle_gamma   90.00
#
_symmetry.space_group_name_H-M   'P 1'
#
loop_
_entity.id
_entity.type
_entity.pdbx_description
1 polymer ?
#
loop_
_entity_poly.entity_id
_entity_poly.type
_entity_poly.pdbx_seq_one_letter_code
_entity_poly.pdbx_strand_id
1 'polypeptide(L)'
;MAKTANQLIKQAYEIAKTMPPEQAAIIKELATVLDVSNVALRQTRTERDALLAEVKSWAKECDRLTERHTKNRTNMHVLEAMRDLKAICPASFRNVEAL
;
A
#
# COMPACT_ATOMS: atom_id res chain seq x y z
N MET A 1 -2.63 -19.41 -14.33
CA MET A 1 -2.88 -18.04 -13.83
C MET A 1 -3.30 -18.13 -12.37
N ALA A 2 -2.74 -17.30 -11.50
CA ALA A 2 -3.18 -17.23 -10.10
C ALA A 2 -4.57 -16.58 -10.00
N LYS A 3 -5.42 -17.08 -9.11
CA LYS A 3 -6.77 -16.54 -8.88
C LYS A 3 -6.69 -15.22 -8.11
N THR A 4 -7.58 -14.28 -8.42
CA THR A 4 -7.71 -13.04 -7.63
C THR A 4 -8.41 -13.33 -6.30
N ALA A 5 -8.24 -12.46 -5.29
CA ALA A 5 -8.94 -12.58 -4.01
C ALA A 5 -10.47 -12.71 -4.20
N ASN A 6 -11.07 -11.89 -5.07
CA ASN A 6 -12.50 -11.95 -5.37
C ASN A 6 -12.93 -13.29 -5.99
N GLN A 7 -12.09 -13.88 -6.84
CA GLN A 7 -12.35 -15.20 -7.42
C GLN A 7 -12.29 -16.30 -6.36
N LEU A 8 -11.33 -16.22 -5.42
CA LEU A 8 -11.22 -17.15 -4.29
C LEU A 8 -12.41 -17.04 -3.33
N ILE A 9 -12.80 -15.81 -2.98
CA ILE A 9 -13.98 -15.54 -2.12
C ILE A 9 -15.24 -16.11 -2.76
N LYS A 10 -15.48 -15.83 -4.04
CA LYS A 10 -16.63 -16.36 -4.77
C LYS A 10 -16.64 -17.89 -4.76
N GLN A 11 -15.50 -18.51 -5.04
CA GLN A 11 -15.39 -19.97 -5.05
C GLN A 11 -15.60 -20.58 -3.66
N ALA A 12 -15.10 -19.96 -2.59
CA ALA A 12 -15.31 -20.40 -1.23
C ALA A 12 -16.81 -20.44 -0.89
N TYR A 13 -17.56 -19.38 -1.23
CA TYR A 13 -19.02 -19.37 -1.04
C TYR A 13 -19.76 -20.41 -1.89
N GLU A 14 -19.34 -20.65 -3.13
CA GLU A 14 -19.94 -21.68 -3.98
C GLU A 14 -19.68 -23.10 -3.43
N ILE A 15 -18.45 -23.40 -3.01
CA ILE A 15 -18.08 -24.70 -2.44
C ILE A 15 -18.82 -24.94 -1.12
N ALA A 16 -18.99 -23.91 -0.29
CA ALA A 16 -19.70 -24.02 0.98
C ALA A 16 -21.18 -24.41 0.83
N LYS A 17 -21.79 -24.29 -0.37
CA LYS A 17 -23.18 -24.70 -0.61
C LYS A 17 -23.38 -26.21 -0.60
N THR A 18 -22.34 -26.98 -0.93
CA THR A 18 -22.41 -28.44 -1.04
C THR A 18 -21.67 -29.17 0.10
N MET A 19 -21.12 -28.40 1.04
CA MET A 19 -20.41 -28.93 2.21
C MET A 19 -21.36 -29.23 3.38
N PRO A 20 -20.98 -30.14 4.29
CA PRO A 20 -21.71 -30.29 5.54
C PRO A 20 -21.62 -29.01 6.39
N PRO A 21 -22.60 -28.78 7.29
CA PRO A 21 -22.82 -27.45 7.89
C PRO A 21 -21.61 -26.85 8.61
N GLU A 22 -20.87 -27.67 9.36
CA GLU A 22 -19.71 -27.22 10.13
C GLU A 22 -18.56 -26.78 9.21
N GLN A 23 -18.26 -27.56 8.16
CA GLN A 23 -17.22 -27.22 7.19
C GLN A 23 -17.63 -26.00 6.35
N ALA A 24 -18.90 -25.93 5.96
CA ALA A 24 -19.45 -24.79 5.24
C ALA A 24 -19.32 -23.49 6.05
N ALA A 25 -19.54 -23.53 7.36
CA ALA A 25 -19.39 -22.37 8.24
C ALA A 25 -17.94 -21.86 8.24
N ILE A 26 -16.96 -22.76 8.41
CA ILE A 26 -15.53 -22.41 8.41
C ILE A 26 -15.12 -21.79 7.06
N ILE A 27 -15.53 -22.38 5.94
CA ILE A 27 -15.18 -21.86 4.61
C ILE A 27 -15.77 -20.46 4.38
N LYS A 28 -17.00 -20.21 4.84
CA LYS A 28 -17.63 -18.88 4.76
C LYS A 28 -16.87 -17.87 5.61
N GLU A 29 -16.49 -18.23 6.84
CA GLU A 29 -15.72 -17.36 7.72
C GLU A 29 -14.36 -16.99 7.10
N LEU A 30 -13.64 -17.97 6.53
CA LEU A 30 -12.40 -17.73 5.81
C LEU A 30 -12.61 -16.79 4.60
N ALA A 31 -13.71 -16.95 3.86
CA ALA A 31 -14.06 -16.06 2.77
C ALA A 31 -14.32 -14.63 3.25
N THR A 32 -15.02 -14.47 4.39
CA THR A 32 -15.25 -13.16 5.02
C THR A 32 -13.94 -12.52 5.49
N VAL A 33 -13.07 -13.26 6.18
CA VAL A 33 -11.78 -12.76 6.65
C VAL A 33 -10.91 -12.32 5.46
N LEU A 34 -10.89 -13.10 4.39
CA LEU A 34 -10.16 -12.74 3.17
C LEU A 34 -10.72 -11.47 2.51
N ASP A 35 -12.04 -11.30 2.48
CA ASP A 35 -12.68 -10.12 1.90
C ASP A 35 -12.35 -8.86 2.70
N VAL A 36 -12.56 -8.89 4.02
CA VAL A 36 -12.23 -7.78 4.93
C VAL A 36 -10.75 -7.43 4.83
N SER A 37 -9.87 -8.42 4.85
CA SER A 37 -8.42 -8.22 4.74
C SER A 37 -8.03 -7.60 3.39
N ASN A 38 -8.62 -8.06 2.29
CA ASN A 38 -8.36 -7.53 0.96
C ASN A 38 -8.82 -6.08 0.81
N VAL A 39 -9.99 -5.71 1.37
CA VAL A 39 -10.46 -4.32 1.40
C VAL A 39 -9.53 -3.46 2.25
N ALA A 40 -9.18 -3.88 3.46
CA ALA A 40 -8.28 -3.15 4.34
C ALA A 40 -6.91 -2.93 3.69
N LEU A 41 -6.32 -3.96 3.09
CA LEU A 41 -5.03 -3.85 2.38
C LEU A 41 -5.07 -2.86 1.22
N ARG A 42 -6.17 -2.83 0.45
CA ARG A 42 -6.32 -1.85 -0.64
C ARG A 42 -6.42 -0.43 -0.09
N GLN A 43 -7.18 -0.23 0.99
CA GLN A 43 -7.33 1.07 1.62
C GLN A 43 -5.98 1.58 2.16
N THR A 44 -5.27 0.75 2.93
CA THR A 44 -3.93 1.09 3.45
C THR A 44 -2.94 1.39 2.33
N ARG A 45 -3.04 0.68 1.19
CA ARG A 45 -2.19 0.98 0.02
C ARG A 45 -2.49 2.36 -0.56
N THR A 46 -3.76 2.71 -0.72
CA THR A 46 -4.18 4.03 -1.20
C THR A 46 -3.70 5.14 -0.27
N GLU A 47 -3.88 4.97 1.05
CA GLU A 47 -3.43 5.94 2.06
C GLU A 47 -1.90 6.11 2.05
N ARG A 48 -1.16 5.00 1.93
CA ARG A 48 0.31 5.03 1.79
C ARG A 48 0.73 5.79 0.52
N ASP A 49 0.08 5.53 -0.61
CA ASP A 49 0.42 6.17 -1.88
C ASP A 49 0.13 7.68 -1.84
N ALA A 50 -0.96 8.08 -1.16
CA ALA A 50 -1.26 9.49 -0.89
C ALA A 50 -0.20 10.14 0.02
N LEU A 51 0.17 9.49 1.12
CA LEU A 51 1.21 9.98 2.04
C LEU A 51 2.56 10.14 1.33
N LEU A 52 2.94 9.18 0.48
CA LEU A 52 4.15 9.29 -0.33
C LEU A 52 4.13 10.52 -1.24
N ALA A 53 2.99 10.80 -1.89
CA ALA A 53 2.84 11.97 -2.73
C ALA A 53 2.93 13.27 -1.94
N GLU A 54 2.30 13.33 -0.76
CA GLU A 54 2.34 14.47 0.15
C GLU A 54 3.76 14.75 0.66
N VAL A 55 4.45 13.74 1.19
CA VAL A 55 5.83 13.87 1.67
C VAL A 55 6.76 14.36 0.55
N LYS A 56 6.62 13.81 -0.65
CA LYS A 56 7.41 14.24 -1.81
C LYS A 56 7.09 15.68 -2.23
N SER A 57 5.83 16.11 -2.16
CA SER A 57 5.42 17.47 -2.47
C SER A 57 6.00 18.47 -1.46
N TRP A 58 5.90 18.15 -0.17
CA TRP A 58 6.43 18.96 0.92
C TRP A 58 7.95 19.10 0.84
N ALA A 59 8.66 17.99 0.63
CA ALA A 59 10.11 18.00 0.48
C ALA A 59 10.57 18.86 -0.71
N LYS A 60 9.85 18.81 -1.84
CA LYS A 60 10.10 19.70 -2.98
C LYS A 60 9.88 21.17 -2.65
N GLU A 61 8.90 21.49 -1.82
CA GLU A 61 8.68 22.87 -1.39
C GLU A 61 9.79 23.35 -0.45
N CYS A 62 10.28 22.50 0.46
CA CYS A 62 11.47 22.79 1.25
C CYS A 62 12.70 23.07 0.38
N ASP A 63 12.92 22.24 -0.65
CA ASP A 63 13.99 22.48 -1.62
C ASP A 63 13.80 23.83 -2.32
N ARG A 64 12.61 24.15 -2.85
CA ARG A 64 12.33 25.46 -3.47
C ARG A 64 12.55 26.65 -2.55
N LEU A 65 12.16 26.55 -1.28
CA LEU A 65 12.40 27.61 -0.30
C LEU A 65 13.90 27.81 -0.06
N THR A 66 14.65 26.70 0.02
CA THR A 66 16.11 26.71 0.14
C THR A 66 16.77 27.34 -1.09
N GLU A 67 16.31 26.98 -2.29
CA GLU A 67 16.80 27.59 -3.54
C GLU A 67 16.53 29.09 -3.60
N ARG A 68 15.34 29.54 -3.17
CA ARG A 68 15.00 30.98 -3.12
C ARG A 68 15.92 31.75 -2.19
N HIS A 69 16.28 31.18 -1.04
CA HIS A 69 17.11 31.83 -0.03
C HIS A 69 18.59 31.81 -0.39
N THR A 70 19.10 30.64 -0.79
CA THR A 70 20.53 30.41 -1.04
C THR A 70 20.97 30.75 -2.45
N LYS A 71 20.02 30.87 -3.40
CA LYS A 71 20.24 31.00 -4.84
C LYS A 71 20.97 29.79 -5.47
N ASN A 72 21.09 28.68 -4.74
CA ASN A 72 21.70 27.44 -5.20
C ASN A 72 20.62 26.38 -5.39
N ARG A 73 20.68 25.66 -6.52
CA ARG A 73 19.79 24.54 -6.80
C ARG A 73 20.03 23.41 -5.79
N THR A 74 18.97 22.80 -5.26
CA THR A 74 19.06 21.70 -4.30
C THR A 74 17.91 20.70 -4.46
N ASN A 75 18.18 19.44 -4.12
CA ASN A 75 17.20 18.36 -3.99
C ASN A 75 17.41 17.58 -2.68
N MET A 76 18.13 18.18 -1.72
CA MET A 76 18.55 17.54 -0.48
C MET A 76 17.34 17.02 0.31
N HIS A 77 16.29 17.84 0.47
CA HIS A 77 15.14 17.47 1.30
C HIS A 77 14.35 16.33 0.68
N VAL A 78 14.19 16.33 -0.66
CA VAL A 78 13.55 15.19 -1.35
C VAL A 78 14.36 13.91 -1.15
N LEU A 79 15.68 13.96 -1.29
CA LEU A 79 16.54 12.78 -1.13
C LEU A 79 16.49 12.25 0.32
N GLU A 80 16.54 13.13 1.31
CA GLU A 80 16.44 12.77 2.72
C GLU A 80 15.07 12.16 3.05
N ALA A 81 13.97 12.82 2.66
CA ALA A 81 12.63 12.31 2.90
C ALA A 81 12.40 10.92 2.26
N MET A 82 12.94 10.72 1.05
CA MET A 82 12.86 9.43 0.37
C MET A 82 13.71 8.34 1.05
N ARG A 83 14.89 8.69 1.57
CA ARG A 83 15.72 7.78 2.37
C ARG A 83 15.03 7.40 3.68
N ASP A 84 14.42 8.37 4.37
CA ASP A 84 13.72 8.14 5.64
C ASP A 84 12.50 7.26 5.45
N LEU A 85 11.70 7.50 4.41
CA LEU A 85 10.58 6.62 4.06
C LEU A 85 11.07 5.18 3.81
N LYS A 86 12.17 5.01 3.07
CA LYS A 86 12.77 3.68 2.84
C LYS A 86 13.25 3.03 4.13
N ALA A 87 13.80 3.79 5.07
CA ALA A 87 14.25 3.29 6.37
C ALA A 87 13.07 2.85 7.25
N ILE A 88 11.97 3.61 7.25
CA ILE A 88 10.76 3.30 8.02
C ILE A 88 10.06 2.05 7.48
N CYS A 89 9.98 1.88 6.15
CA CYS A 89 9.32 0.72 5.55
C CYS A 89 10.06 0.16 4.31
N PRO A 90 11.13 -0.64 4.52
CA PRO A 90 11.97 -1.15 3.43
C PRO A 90 11.21 -1.97 2.39
N ALA A 91 10.19 -2.72 2.82
CA ALA A 91 9.40 -3.58 1.95
C ALA A 91 8.45 -2.80 1.02
N SER A 92 8.02 -1.59 1.43
CA SER A 92 7.02 -0.77 0.72
C SER A 92 7.62 0.20 -0.29
N PHE A 93 8.91 0.54 -0.17
CA PHE A 93 9.57 1.59 -0.96
C PHE A 93 10.74 1.07 -1.81
N ARG A 94 10.69 -0.20 -2.23
CA ARG A 94 11.79 -0.86 -2.97
C ARG A 94 12.24 -0.18 -4.27
N ASN A 95 11.45 0.74 -4.83
CA ASN A 95 11.73 1.41 -6.11
C ASN A 95 12.12 2.90 -5.98
N VAL A 96 12.50 3.37 -4.79
CA VAL A 96 12.85 4.78 -4.57
C VAL A 96 14.19 5.19 -5.21
N GLU A 97 15.02 4.23 -5.63
CA GLU A 97 16.33 4.47 -6.27
C GLU A 97 16.27 4.90 -7.75
N ALA A 98 15.08 4.97 -8.35
CA ALA A 98 14.90 5.39 -9.74
C ALA A 98 14.52 6.89 -9.91
N LEU A 99 14.72 7.72 -8.89
CA LEU A 99 14.34 9.14 -8.86
C LEU A 99 15.54 10.09 -8.84
#